data_AF-A0A090GMG8-F1
#
_entry.id   AF-A0A090GMG8-F1
#
_cell.length_a   1.000
_cell.length_b   1.000
_cell.length_c   1.000
_cell.angle_alpha   90.00
_cell.angle_beta   90.00
_cell.angle_gamma   90.00
#
_symmetry.space_group_name_H-M   'P 1'
#
loop_
_entity.id
_entity.type
_entity.pdbx_description
1 polymer ?
#
loop_
_entity_poly.entity_id
_entity_poly.type
_entity_poly.pdbx_seq_one_letter_code
_entity_poly.pdbx_strand_id
1 'polypeptide(L)'
;MPGNQRDRDSADRANRGSLSLWDFADPDEAAKAALDVYGPDATTAAAHCALTAHFDGRDRDYRFWFAVFSELKRGSPVNHSPRGH
;
A
#
# COMPACT_ATOMS: atom_id res chain seq x y z
N MET A 1 14.01 -36.02 18.20
CA MET A 1 13.91 -34.58 18.51
C MET A 1 12.64 -34.05 17.84
N PRO A 2 11.58 -33.66 18.58
CA PRO A 2 10.37 -33.11 17.98
C PRO A 2 10.60 -31.63 17.62
N GLY A 3 10.45 -31.30 16.35
CA GLY A 3 10.58 -29.95 15.82
C GLY A 3 9.45 -29.04 16.33
N ASN A 4 9.84 -28.05 17.13
CA ASN A 4 9.33 -26.68 17.15
C ASN A 4 7.92 -26.41 16.58
N GLN A 5 6.92 -26.82 17.36
CA GLN A 5 5.51 -26.42 17.22
C GLN A 5 5.24 -24.96 17.66
N ARG A 6 6.23 -24.25 18.21
CA ARG A 6 6.05 -22.94 18.89
C ARG A 6 6.06 -21.73 17.96
N ASP A 7 6.55 -21.85 16.73
CA ASP A 7 6.66 -20.69 15.82
C ASP A 7 5.34 -20.39 15.08
N ARG A 8 4.44 -21.39 14.92
CA ARG A 8 3.15 -21.19 14.24
C ARG A 8 2.13 -20.40 15.07
N ASP A 9 2.18 -20.48 16.39
CA ASP A 9 1.18 -19.85 17.27
C ASP A 9 1.42 -18.32 17.45
N SER A 10 2.63 -17.83 17.17
CA SER A 10 2.96 -16.39 17.24
C SER A 10 2.41 -15.60 16.06
N ALA A 11 2.37 -16.19 14.86
CA ALA A 11 1.85 -15.50 13.67
C ALA A 11 0.32 -15.30 13.73
N ASP A 12 -0.41 -16.20 14.40
CA ASP A 12 -1.87 -16.14 14.49
C ASP A 12 -2.38 -15.09 15.49
N ARG A 13 -1.65 -14.83 16.58
CA ARG A 13 -2.01 -13.75 17.53
C ARG A 13 -1.82 -12.35 16.94
N ALA A 14 -0.93 -12.18 15.95
CA ALA A 14 -0.78 -10.92 15.22
C ALA A 14 -1.96 -10.65 14.25
N ASN A 15 -2.65 -11.71 13.80
CA ASN A 15 -3.72 -11.63 12.80
C ASN A 15 -5.12 -11.44 13.40
N ARG A 16 -5.34 -11.76 14.69
CA ARG A 16 -6.69 -11.75 15.29
C ARG A 16 -7.21 -10.37 15.72
N GLY A 17 -6.42 -9.32 15.54
CA GLY A 17 -6.78 -7.92 15.81
C GLY A 17 -6.01 -6.92 14.92
N SER A 18 -5.51 -7.36 13.77
CA SER A 18 -4.71 -6.53 12.86
C SER A 18 -5.60 -5.51 12.15
N LEU A 19 -5.78 -4.36 12.77
CA LEU A 19 -6.34 -3.19 12.10
C LEU A 19 -5.42 -2.88 10.91
N SER A 20 -5.92 -3.05 9.69
CA SER A 20 -5.11 -2.82 8.49
C SER A 20 -5.30 -1.40 8.01
N LEU A 21 -4.39 -0.90 7.17
CA LEU A 21 -4.50 0.45 6.60
C LEU A 21 -5.85 0.69 5.90
N TRP A 22 -6.45 -0.34 5.31
CA TRP A 22 -7.81 -0.28 4.73
C TRP A 22 -8.93 0.04 5.73
N ASP A 23 -8.76 -0.25 7.03
CA ASP A 23 -9.79 0.07 8.04
C ASP A 23 -9.73 1.53 8.49
N PHE A 24 -8.58 2.20 8.27
CA PHE A 24 -8.32 3.54 8.80
C PHE A 24 -8.27 4.63 7.75
N ALA A 25 -7.88 4.27 6.53
CA ALA A 25 -7.62 5.23 5.48
C ALA A 25 -8.38 4.86 4.22
N ASP A 26 -8.92 5.88 3.56
CA ASP A 26 -9.41 5.74 2.20
C ASP A 26 -8.22 5.80 1.22
N PRO A 27 -8.14 4.90 0.22
CA PRO A 27 -7.03 4.89 -0.73
C PRO A 27 -6.90 6.17 -1.55
N ASP A 28 -8.01 6.89 -1.81
CA ASP A 28 -8.00 8.13 -2.58
C ASP A 28 -7.41 9.27 -1.75
N GLU A 29 -7.81 9.39 -0.49
CA GLU A 29 -7.24 10.35 0.45
C GLU A 29 -5.77 10.04 0.76
N ALA A 30 -5.41 8.77 0.89
CA ALA A 30 -4.01 8.37 1.06
C ALA A 30 -3.16 8.63 -0.18
N ALA A 31 -3.73 8.52 -1.39
CA ALA A 31 -3.05 8.90 -2.63
C ALA A 31 -2.82 10.42 -2.68
N LYS A 32 -3.82 11.24 -2.33
CA LYS A 32 -3.66 12.70 -2.24
C LYS A 32 -2.62 13.09 -1.20
N ALA A 33 -2.65 12.49 -0.02
CA ALA A 33 -1.66 12.73 1.02
C ALA A 33 -0.25 12.29 0.57
N ALA A 34 -0.13 11.17 -0.12
CA ALA A 34 1.14 10.73 -0.69
C ALA A 34 1.66 11.70 -1.76
N LEU A 35 0.79 12.27 -2.61
CA LEU A 35 1.16 13.32 -3.56
C LEU A 35 1.58 14.61 -2.86
N ASP A 36 0.92 14.99 -1.77
CA ASP A 36 1.27 16.20 -1.02
C ASP A 36 2.64 16.06 -0.33
N VAL A 37 2.93 14.87 0.23
CA VAL A 37 4.17 14.61 0.97
C VAL A 37 5.35 14.29 0.03
N TYR A 38 5.13 13.44 -0.98
CA TYR A 38 6.19 12.90 -1.83
C TYR A 38 6.21 13.50 -3.24
N GLY A 39 5.17 14.26 -3.64
CA GLY A 39 5.08 14.87 -4.96
C GLY A 39 5.22 13.84 -6.09
N PRO A 40 6.18 14.02 -7.02
CA PRO A 40 6.36 13.11 -8.15
C PRO A 40 6.76 11.68 -7.74
N ASP A 41 7.35 11.50 -6.56
CA ASP A 41 7.82 10.20 -6.07
C ASP A 41 6.73 9.41 -5.32
N ALA A 42 5.52 9.96 -5.18
CA ALA A 42 4.41 9.31 -4.48
C ALA A 42 4.12 7.90 -5.02
N THR A 43 4.21 7.74 -6.34
CA THR A 43 3.98 6.45 -7.02
C THR A 43 5.05 5.42 -6.61
N THR A 44 6.31 5.84 -6.53
CA THR A 44 7.43 5.00 -6.11
C THR A 44 7.32 4.64 -4.62
N ALA A 45 6.94 5.61 -3.77
CA ALA A 45 6.71 5.38 -2.36
C ALA A 45 5.58 4.37 -2.12
N ALA A 46 4.44 4.51 -2.80
CA ALA A 46 3.32 3.57 -2.70
C ALA A 46 3.71 2.16 -3.18
N ALA A 47 4.45 2.04 -4.28
CA ALA A 47 4.95 0.75 -4.76
C ALA A 47 5.92 0.08 -3.78
N HIS A 48 6.81 0.87 -3.16
CA HIS A 48 7.72 0.37 -2.13
C HIS A 48 6.96 -0.12 -0.90
N CYS A 49 5.99 0.66 -0.41
CA CYS A 49 5.13 0.27 0.72
C CYS A 49 4.30 -0.99 0.42
N ALA A 50 3.77 -1.13 -0.80
CA ALA A 50 3.09 -2.35 -1.22
C ALA A 50 4.03 -3.56 -1.14
N LEU A 51 5.25 -3.44 -1.67
CA LEU A 51 6.23 -4.52 -1.67
C LEU A 51 6.64 -4.93 -0.26
N THR A 52 6.89 -3.96 0.64
CA THR A 52 7.18 -4.23 2.05
C THR A 52 6.03 -4.95 2.74
N ALA A 53 4.78 -4.52 2.52
CA ALA A 53 3.60 -5.18 3.10
C ALA A 53 3.43 -6.62 2.60
N HIS A 54 3.77 -6.88 1.33
CA HIS A 54 3.75 -8.25 0.78
C HIS A 54 4.80 -9.16 1.45
N PHE A 55 6.03 -8.66 1.67
CA PHE A 55 7.07 -9.43 2.36
C PHE A 55 6.74 -9.68 3.84
N ASP A 56 6.05 -8.75 4.50
CA ASP A 56 5.58 -8.90 5.88
C ASP A 56 4.39 -9.86 6.01
N GLY A 57 3.86 -10.40 4.91
CA GLY A 57 2.65 -11.25 4.92
C GLY A 57 1.37 -10.47 5.22
N ARG A 58 1.38 -9.14 5.07
CA ARG A 58 0.24 -8.25 5.30
C ARG A 58 -0.51 -8.00 4.00
N ASP A 59 -1.20 -9.03 3.51
CA ASP A 59 -1.91 -8.98 2.22
C ASP A 59 -2.97 -7.87 2.14
N ARG A 60 -3.62 -7.53 3.27
CA ARG A 60 -4.61 -6.45 3.32
C ARG A 60 -3.94 -5.10 3.09
N ASP A 61 -2.84 -4.81 3.79
CA ASP A 61 -2.05 -3.59 3.59
C ASP A 61 -1.45 -3.53 2.17
N TYR A 62 -1.00 -4.67 1.61
CA TYR A 62 -0.55 -4.73 0.22
C TYR A 62 -1.63 -4.26 -0.75
N ARG A 63 -2.86 -4.77 -0.61
CA ARG A 63 -3.98 -4.36 -1.45
C ARG A 63 -4.29 -2.88 -1.32
N PHE A 64 -4.07 -2.30 -0.13
CA PHE A 64 -4.30 -0.88 0.12
C PHE A 64 -3.33 -0.03 -0.70
N TRP A 65 -2.04 -0.30 -0.52
CA TRP A 65 -0.99 0.41 -1.25
C TRP A 65 -1.07 0.19 -2.76
N PHE A 66 -1.56 -0.98 -3.21
CA PHE A 66 -1.83 -1.21 -4.63
C PHE A 66 -3.00 -0.36 -5.16
N ALA A 67 -4.05 -0.15 -4.36
CA ALA A 67 -5.14 0.75 -4.68
C ALA A 67 -4.66 2.21 -4.72
N VAL A 68 -3.89 2.65 -3.72
CA VAL A 68 -3.24 3.97 -3.68
C VAL A 68 -2.37 4.18 -4.93
N PHE A 69 -1.51 3.22 -5.28
CA PHE A 69 -0.68 3.26 -6.48
C PHE A 69 -1.51 3.41 -7.76
N SER A 70 -2.61 2.66 -7.85
CA SER A 70 -3.52 2.72 -8.99
C SER A 70 -4.17 4.10 -9.08
N GLU A 71 -4.54 4.70 -7.95
CA GLU A 71 -5.11 6.05 -7.91
C GLU A 71 -4.08 7.12 -8.28
N LEU A 72 -2.87 7.04 -7.73
CA LEU A 72 -1.75 7.91 -8.10
C LEU A 72 -1.47 7.88 -9.60
N LYS A 73 -1.52 6.69 -10.20
CA LYS A 73 -1.31 6.50 -11.64
C LYS A 73 -2.47 7.02 -12.50
N ARG A 74 -3.70 7.01 -11.98
CA ARG A 74 -4.90 7.55 -12.64
C ARG A 74 -5.01 9.07 -12.50
N GLY A 75 -4.66 9.59 -11.32
CA GLY A 75 -4.72 10.99 -10.95
C GLY A 75 -3.48 11.80 -11.35
N SER A 76 -2.38 11.14 -11.72
CA SER A 76 -1.28 11.79 -12.43
C SER A 76 -1.82 12.37 -13.74
N PRO A 77 -1.84 13.71 -13.91
CA PRO A 77 -2.08 14.27 -15.21
C PRO A 77 -0.86 13.92 -16.06
N VAL A 78 -0.92 12.77 -16.74
CA VAL A 78 -0.18 12.58 -17.98
C VAL A 78 -0.67 13.67 -18.89
N ASN A 79 0.03 14.80 -18.86
CA ASN A 79 -0.19 15.96 -19.71
C ASN A 79 0.13 15.55 -21.16
N HIS A 80 -0.77 14.78 -21.76
CA HIS A 80 -0.96 14.79 -23.20
C HIS A 80 -1.66 16.11 -23.52
N SER A 81 -0.91 17.21 -23.53
CA SER A 81 -1.33 18.44 -24.18
C SER A 81 -1.62 18.15 -25.66
N PRO A 82 -2.83 18.35 -26.17
CA PRO A 82 -3.04 18.53 -27.60
C PRO A 82 -2.55 19.95 -27.92
N ARG A 83 -1.30 20.08 -28.36
CA ARG A 83 -0.85 21.34 -28.99
C ARG A 83 -1.57 21.47 -30.34
N GLY A 84 -2.72 22.13 -30.33
CA GLY A 84 -3.41 22.57 -31.52
C GLY A 84 -3.96 23.98 -31.27
N HIS A 85 -3.25 24.98 -31.78
CA HIS A 85 -3.78 26.27 -32.22
C HIS A 85 -2.87 26.82 -33.32
#